data_AF-A0A963FCJ8-F1
#
_entry.id   AF-A0A963FCJ8-F1
#
_cell.length_a   1.000
_cell.length_b   1.000
_cell.length_c   1.000
_cell.angle_alpha   90.00
_cell.angle_beta   90.00
_cell.angle_gamma   90.00
#
_symmetry.space_group_name_H-M   'P 1'
#
loop_
_entity.id
_entity.type
_entity.pdbx_description
1 polymer ?
#
loop_
_entity_poly.entity_id
_entity_poly.type
_entity_poly.pdbx_seq_one_letter_code
_entity_poly.pdbx_strand_id
1 'polypeptide(L)' 'MFNKDMRIQGFDDELWAAIQGEEQRQEDHVELIASENYTSPRVLQAQGSVLTNKYA' A
#
# COMPACT_ATOMS: atom_id res chain seq x y z
N MET A 1 7.15 17.19 -12.45
CA MET A 1 5.72 17.40 -12.16
C MET A 1 5.35 16.87 -10.77
N PHE A 2 5.98 15.81 -10.25
CA PHE A 2 5.93 15.43 -8.82
C PHE A 2 7.31 14.95 -8.36
N ASN A 3 7.67 15.18 -7.09
CA ASN A 3 8.92 14.66 -6.52
C ASN A 3 8.72 13.19 -6.10
N LYS A 4 9.71 12.33 -6.35
CA LYS A 4 9.72 10.92 -5.89
C LYS A 4 9.69 10.80 -4.37
N ASP A 5 10.09 11.85 -3.66
CA ASP A 5 10.08 11.88 -2.19
C ASP A 5 8.72 12.29 -1.60
N MET A 6 7.70 12.51 -2.42
CA MET A 6 6.34 12.78 -1.92
C MET A 6 5.80 11.53 -1.21
N ARG A 7 5.36 11.71 0.03
CA ARG A 7 4.85 10.64 0.90
C ARG A 7 3.48 11.03 1.44
N ILE A 8 2.69 10.04 1.83
CA ILE A 8 1.41 10.25 2.52
C ILE A 8 1.67 10.76 3.95
N GLN A 9 2.68 10.21 4.64
CA GLN A 9 3.14 10.72 5.94
C GLN A 9 3.47 12.22 5.88
N GLY A 10 2.90 13.01 6.78
CA GLY A 10 3.04 14.46 6.85
C GLY A 10 2.19 15.25 5.86
N PHE A 11 1.58 14.59 4.87
CA PHE A 11 0.57 15.19 3.99
C PHE A 11 -0.84 14.87 4.49
N ASP A 12 -1.08 13.59 4.82
CA ASP A 12 -2.31 13.08 5.40
C ASP A 12 -1.95 12.04 6.47
N ASP A 13 -1.79 12.53 7.70
CA ASP A 13 -1.37 11.70 8.84
C ASP A 13 -2.47 10.75 9.31
N GLU A 14 -3.75 11.08 9.09
CA GLU A 14 -4.87 10.19 9.40
C GLU A 14 -4.85 8.97 8.48
N LEU A 15 -4.69 9.20 7.18
CA LEU A 15 -4.56 8.10 6.21
C LEU A 15 -3.30 7.28 6.45
N TRP A 16 -2.17 7.94 6.73
CA TRP A 16 -0.93 7.25 7.07
C TRP A 16 -1.11 6.33 8.30
N ALA A 17 -1.74 6.83 9.37
CA ALA A 17 -2.01 6.05 10.57
C ALA A 17 -2.93 4.85 10.29
N ALA A 18 -3.94 5.02 9.42
CA ALA A 18 -4.82 3.93 9.02
C ALA A 18 -4.07 2.83 8.25
N ILE A 19 -3.16 3.19 7.33
CA ILE A 19 -2.33 2.23 6.59
C ILE A 19 -1.45 1.42 7.55
N GLN A 20 -0.78 2.09 8.48
CA GLN A 20 0.09 1.43 9.46
C GLN A 20 -0.70 0.54 10.43
N GLY A 21 -1.90 0.97 10.82
CA GLY A 21 -2.79 0.15 11.64
C GLY A 21 -3.22 -1.15 10.94
N GLU A 22 -3.49 -1.09 9.63
CA GLU A 22 -3.84 -2.29 8.85
C GLU A 22 -2.63 -3.22 8.65
N GLU A 23 -1.44 -2.66 8.39
CA GLU A 23 -0.19 -3.44 8.31
C GLU A 23 0.02 -4.23 9.61
N GLN A 24 -0.10 -3.57 10.77
CA GLN A 24 0.00 -4.23 12.07
C GLN A 24 -1.11 -5.28 12.28
N ARG A 25 -2.36 -4.97 11.91
CA ARG A 25 -3.50 -5.90 12.05
C ARG A 25 -3.26 -7.20 11.29
N GLN A 26 -2.67 -7.11 10.09
CA GLN A 26 -2.33 -8.27 9.28
C GLN A 26 -1.16 -9.07 9.84
N GLU A 27 -0.22 -8.45 10.55
CA GLU A 27 0.90 -9.17 11.18
C GLU A 27 0.49 -9.85 12.51
N ASP A 28 -0.41 -9.21 13.26
CA ASP A 28 -0.83 -9.67 14.59
C ASP A 28 -1.81 -10.86 14.56
N HIS A 29 -2.46 -11.09 13.41
CA HIS A 29 -3.51 -12.11 13.29
C HIS A 29 -3.17 -13.19 12.26
N VAL A 30 -3.66 -14.40 12.54
CA VAL A 30 -3.67 -15.47 11.54
C VAL A 30 -4.86 -15.26 10.61
N GLU A 31 -4.59 -14.94 9.36
CA GLU A 31 -5.62 -14.75 8.34
C GLU A 31 -6.12 -16.11 7.82
N LEU A 32 -7.40 -16.39 8.04
CA LEU A 32 -8.06 -17.66 7.69
C LEU A 32 -9.07 -17.53 6.54
N ILE A 33 -9.20 -16.32 5.97
CA ILE A 33 -10.06 -16.08 4.81
C ILE A 33 -9.36 -16.68 3.59
N ALA A 34 -9.88 -17.81 3.10
CA ALA A 34 -9.23 -18.60 2.04
C ALA A 34 -9.01 -17.85 0.72
N SER A 35 -9.72 -16.75 0.48
CA SER A 35 -9.59 -15.91 -0.71
C SER A 35 -8.59 -14.75 -0.55
N GLU A 36 -8.09 -14.49 0.65
CA GLU A 36 -7.14 -13.41 0.92
C GLU A 36 -5.70 -13.94 0.94
N ASN A 37 -4.74 -13.05 0.64
CA ASN A 37 -3.34 -13.43 0.56
C ASN A 37 -2.42 -12.21 0.71
N TYR A 38 -1.17 -12.47 1.13
CA TYR A 38 -0.09 -11.48 1.13
C TYR A 38 0.61 -11.52 -0.22
N THR A 39 0.51 -10.42 -0.96
CA THR A 39 1.22 -10.32 -2.23
C THR A 39 2.71 -10.04 -2.03
N SER A 40 3.52 -10.35 -3.03
CA SER A 40 4.96 -10.08 -2.95
C SER A 40 5.26 -8.57 -3.07
N PRO A 41 6.37 -8.08 -2.49
CA PRO A 41 6.79 -6.68 -2.65
C PRO A 41 6.99 -6.26 -4.12
N ARG A 42 7.32 -7.21 -5.01
CA ARG A 42 7.47 -6.96 -6.44
C ARG A 42 6.15 -6.59 -7.12
N VAL A 43 5.03 -7.19 -6.66
CA VAL A 43 3.70 -6.86 -7.17
C VAL A 43 3.28 -5.47 -6.69
N LEU A 44 3.50 -5.15 -5.41
CA LEU A 44 3.23 -3.80 -4.87
C LEU A 44 4.02 -2.72 -5.63
N GLN A 45 5.29 -2.99 -5.94
CA GLN A 45 6.12 -2.08 -6.74
C GLN A 45 5.54 -1.82 -8.14
N ALA A 46 5.07 -2.88 -8.82
CA ALA A 46 4.46 -2.74 -10.14
C ALA A 46 3.12 -1.99 -10.06
N GLN A 47 2.32 -2.24 -9.02
CA GLN A 47 1.03 -1.58 -8.81
C GLN A 47 1.18 -0.08 -8.55
N GLY A 48 2.21 0.34 -7.80
CA GLY A 48 2.55 1.74 -7.57
C GLY A 48 3.35 2.42 -8.70
N SER A 49 3.39 1.84 -9.90
CA SER A 49 4.24 2.33 -10.99
C SER A 49 3.53 3.32 -11.93
N VAL A 50 4.31 3.88 -12.87
CA VAL A 50 3.82 4.81 -13.91
C VAL A 50 2.75 4.23 -14.83
N LEU A 51 2.51 2.92 -14.79
CA LEU A 51 1.46 2.26 -15.58
C LEU A 51 0.06 2.82 -15.29
N THR A 52 -0.19 3.32 -14.07
CA THR A 52 -1.47 3.95 -13.69
C THR A 52 -1.80 5.20 -14.50
N ASN A 53 -0.80 5.85 -15.11
CA ASN A 53 -1.01 7.05 -15.92
C ASN A 53 -1.49 6.75 -17.35
N LYS A 54 -1.51 5.48 -17.76
CA LYS A 54 -1.77 5.10 -19.16
C LYS A 54 -3.26 4.89 -19.39
N TYR A 55 -3.80 5.59 -20.40
CA TYR A 55 -5.09 5.28 -21.01
C TYR A 55 -4.88 4.25 -22.13
N ALA A 56 -5.54 3.10 -22.08
CA ALA A 56 -5.40 2.02 -23.04
C ALA A 56 -6.76 1.42 -23.38
#